data_AF-A0A928CY80-F1
#
_entry.id   AF-A0A928CY80-F1
#
_cell.length_a   1.000
_cell.length_b   1.000
_cell.length_c   1.000
_cell.angle_alpha   90.00
_cell.angle_beta   90.00
_cell.angle_gamma   90.00
#
_symmetry.space_group_name_H-M   'P 1'
#
loop_
_entity.id
_entity.type
_entity.pdbx_description
1 polymer ?
#
loop_
_entity_poly.entity_id
_entity_poly.type
_entity_poly.pdbx_seq_one_letter_code
_entity_poly.pdbx_strand_id
1 'polypeptide(L)'
;MKKFLFSLSLFCFAAYAENYDSLLKKADADTENAIEEMTNAQTQVEINAASGNYFDSCLKKAELVWDELYRKTTDREMRKLLRHEFAGMMMNINQNFIDARKDKGSASGMMRASRAAVMAGQMTELWQADKESAARWRRIADAYGEVNNCNISISGGICTVKTTAYDNKTDLEVIICPANCFSFNGVDYIVAQADIACSMCDDYMNAIILAVKDNSVIKCRQTEYEYILKDFKVDKNILTLIGEDGKTREFDLTRL
;
A
#
# COMPACT_ATOMS: atom_id res chain seq x y z
N MET A 1 -41.89 -28.22 -6.40
CA MET A 1 -40.91 -27.95 -5.31
C MET A 1 -39.49 -27.63 -5.77
N LYS A 2 -38.91 -28.27 -6.82
CA LYS A 2 -37.51 -27.98 -7.25
C LYS A 2 -37.27 -26.57 -7.84
N LYS A 3 -38.28 -25.90 -8.41
CA LYS A 3 -38.15 -24.53 -8.95
C LYS A 3 -38.20 -23.41 -7.90
N PHE A 4 -38.70 -23.69 -6.69
CA PHE A 4 -38.90 -22.68 -5.62
C PHE A 4 -37.64 -22.46 -4.76
N LEU A 5 -36.76 -23.46 -4.69
CA LEU A 5 -35.48 -23.38 -3.95
C LEU A 5 -34.40 -22.64 -4.75
N PHE A 6 -34.45 -22.67 -6.09
CA PHE A 6 -33.51 -21.93 -6.93
C PHE A 6 -33.75 -20.41 -6.86
N SER A 7 -35.00 -19.97 -6.82
CA SER A 7 -35.35 -18.55 -6.71
C SER A 7 -35.01 -17.95 -5.33
N LEU A 8 -35.13 -18.72 -4.24
CA LEU A 8 -34.79 -18.22 -2.90
C LEU A 8 -33.27 -17.98 -2.74
N SER A 9 -32.44 -18.85 -3.33
CA SER A 9 -30.99 -18.69 -3.30
C SER A 9 -30.52 -17.46 -4.09
N LEU A 10 -31.12 -17.17 -5.25
CA LEU A 10 -30.85 -15.97 -6.05
C LEU A 10 -31.31 -14.68 -5.35
N PHE A 11 -32.46 -14.70 -4.66
CA PHE A 11 -32.94 -13.55 -3.88
C PHE A 11 -32.06 -13.26 -2.65
N CYS A 12 -31.60 -14.29 -1.93
CA CYS A 12 -30.64 -14.10 -0.83
C CYS A 12 -29.26 -13.63 -1.31
N PHE A 13 -28.82 -14.06 -2.50
CA PHE A 13 -27.58 -13.55 -3.10
C PHE A 13 -27.73 -12.11 -3.61
N ALA A 14 -28.86 -11.74 -4.21
CA ALA A 14 -29.12 -10.38 -4.67
C ALA A 14 -29.29 -9.40 -3.50
N ALA A 15 -30.07 -9.76 -2.47
CA ALA A 15 -30.24 -8.94 -1.28
C ALA A 15 -28.95 -8.81 -0.47
N TYR A 16 -28.09 -9.84 -0.45
CA TYR A 16 -26.78 -9.75 0.19
C TYR A 16 -25.77 -8.98 -0.67
N ALA A 17 -25.81 -9.08 -2.00
CA ALA A 17 -24.97 -8.29 -2.90
C ALA A 17 -25.33 -6.79 -2.84
N GLU A 18 -26.61 -6.43 -2.81
CA GLU A 18 -27.07 -5.05 -2.58
C GLU A 18 -26.63 -4.53 -1.20
N ASN A 19 -26.65 -5.38 -0.18
CA ASN A 19 -26.18 -5.02 1.16
C ASN A 19 -24.65 -4.95 1.23
N TYR A 20 -23.94 -5.77 0.45
CA TYR A 20 -22.49 -5.77 0.36
C TYR A 20 -21.97 -4.52 -0.35
N ASP A 21 -22.53 -4.15 -1.51
CA ASP A 21 -22.16 -2.92 -2.22
C ASP A 21 -22.39 -1.68 -1.34
N SER A 22 -23.46 -1.69 -0.55
CA SER A 22 -23.74 -0.65 0.45
C SER A 22 -22.71 -0.65 1.60
N LEU A 23 -22.33 -1.82 2.12
CA LEU A 23 -21.31 -1.96 3.16
C LEU A 23 -19.92 -1.53 2.66
N LEU A 24 -19.56 -1.87 1.42
CA LEU A 24 -18.29 -1.50 0.81
C LEU A 24 -18.23 0.01 0.55
N LYS A 25 -19.28 0.61 -0.03
CA LYS A 25 -19.39 2.07 -0.18
C LYS A 25 -19.30 2.81 1.16
N LYS A 26 -19.90 2.25 2.20
CA LYS A 26 -19.78 2.80 3.55
C LYS A 26 -18.34 2.68 4.07
N ALA A 27 -17.69 1.53 3.89
CA ALA A 27 -16.30 1.35 4.30
C ALA A 27 -15.34 2.27 3.52
N ASP A 28 -15.62 2.53 2.25
CA ASP A 28 -14.89 3.53 1.44
C ASP A 28 -15.06 4.93 2.04
N ALA A 29 -16.30 5.36 2.29
CA ALA A 29 -16.56 6.66 2.91
C ALA A 29 -15.96 6.78 4.33
N ASP A 30 -16.05 5.72 5.15
CA ASP A 30 -15.45 5.67 6.49
C ASP A 30 -13.90 5.75 6.41
N THR A 31 -13.30 5.23 5.32
CA THR A 31 -11.85 5.33 5.07
C THR A 31 -11.46 6.74 4.62
N GLU A 32 -12.21 7.33 3.67
CA GLU A 32 -12.00 8.71 3.20
C GLU A 32 -12.13 9.72 4.34
N ASN A 33 -13.18 9.60 5.15
CA ASN A 33 -13.38 10.45 6.33
C ASN A 33 -12.22 10.31 7.33
N ALA A 34 -11.71 9.09 7.54
CA ALA A 34 -10.60 8.89 8.45
C ALA A 34 -9.27 9.46 7.91
N ILE A 35 -9.07 9.47 6.58
CA ILE A 35 -7.96 10.19 5.93
C ILE A 35 -8.10 11.70 6.17
N GLU A 36 -9.31 12.24 6.02
CA GLU A 36 -9.58 13.66 6.28
C GLU A 36 -9.34 14.02 7.76
N GLU A 37 -9.78 13.18 8.70
CA GLU A 37 -9.47 13.34 10.13
C GLU A 37 -7.97 13.34 10.41
N MET A 38 -7.21 12.43 9.77
CA MET A 38 -5.74 12.40 9.89
C MET A 38 -5.09 13.66 9.34
N THR A 39 -5.58 14.17 8.21
CA THR A 39 -5.06 15.37 7.55
C THR A 39 -5.33 16.63 8.38
N ASN A 40 -6.48 16.68 9.07
CA ASN A 40 -6.92 17.82 9.86
C ASN A 40 -6.45 17.79 11.32
N ALA A 41 -5.89 16.67 11.79
CA ALA A 41 -5.43 16.53 13.17
C ALA A 41 -4.22 17.45 13.44
N GLN A 42 -4.32 18.30 14.48
CA GLN A 42 -3.28 19.30 14.78
C GLN A 42 -2.48 18.94 16.03
N THR A 43 -3.08 18.17 16.93
CA THR A 43 -2.43 17.75 18.18
C THR A 43 -2.05 16.28 18.14
N GLN A 44 -1.04 15.93 18.94
CA GLN A 44 -0.58 14.55 19.08
C GLN A 44 -1.69 13.58 19.54
N VAL A 45 -2.66 14.06 20.33
CA VAL A 45 -3.79 13.27 20.80
C VAL A 45 -4.78 13.02 19.67
N GLU A 46 -5.08 14.03 18.85
CA GLU A 46 -5.95 13.92 17.67
C GLU A 46 -5.32 13.00 16.61
N ILE A 47 -4.03 13.15 16.34
CA ILE A 47 -3.30 12.31 15.37
C ILE A 47 -3.39 10.83 15.78
N ASN A 48 -3.24 10.54 17.08
CA ASN A 48 -3.35 9.18 17.60
C ASN A 48 -4.77 8.61 17.47
N ALA A 49 -5.80 9.42 17.71
CA ALA A 49 -7.19 9.00 17.56
C ALA A 49 -7.54 8.77 16.09
N ALA A 50 -7.19 9.71 15.21
CA ALA A 50 -7.44 9.65 13.77
C ALA A 50 -6.71 8.46 13.12
N SER A 51 -5.46 8.19 13.51
CA SER A 51 -4.72 7.02 13.04
C SER A 51 -5.38 5.69 13.44
N GLY A 52 -5.96 5.63 14.65
CA GLY A 52 -6.72 4.47 15.10
C GLY A 52 -8.01 4.26 14.30
N ASN A 53 -8.75 5.33 14.03
CA ASN A 53 -9.96 5.29 13.21
C ASN A 53 -9.65 4.86 11.77
N TYR A 54 -8.60 5.42 11.16
CA TYR A 54 -8.16 5.06 9.81
C TYR A 54 -7.79 3.58 9.72
N PHE A 55 -7.09 3.06 10.73
CA PHE A 55 -6.77 1.63 10.81
C PHE A 55 -8.03 0.76 10.87
N ASP A 56 -8.96 1.05 11.77
CA ASP A 56 -10.19 0.25 11.94
C ASP A 56 -11.04 0.27 10.65
N SER A 57 -11.12 1.42 9.97
CA SER A 57 -11.78 1.56 8.66
C SER A 57 -11.10 0.71 7.58
N CYS A 58 -9.77 0.79 7.46
CA CYS A 58 -9.01 -0.01 6.48
C CYS A 58 -9.14 -1.51 6.74
N LEU A 59 -9.08 -1.94 7.99
CA LEU A 59 -9.21 -3.35 8.36
C LEU A 59 -10.60 -3.89 8.00
N LYS A 60 -11.64 -3.12 8.32
CA LYS A 60 -13.02 -3.47 7.99
C LYS A 60 -13.25 -3.55 6.48
N LYS A 61 -12.64 -2.65 5.71
CA LYS A 61 -12.67 -2.69 4.25
C LYS A 61 -11.97 -3.94 3.72
N ALA A 62 -10.79 -4.28 4.24
CA ALA A 62 -10.06 -5.48 3.86
C ALA A 62 -10.83 -6.78 4.17
N GLU A 63 -11.49 -6.86 5.33
CA GLU A 63 -12.35 -7.99 5.71
C GLU A 63 -13.53 -8.16 4.75
N LEU A 64 -14.19 -7.07 4.37
CA LEU A 64 -15.30 -7.10 3.41
C LEU A 64 -14.84 -7.60 2.03
N VAL A 65 -13.77 -7.01 1.49
CA VAL A 65 -13.23 -7.40 0.17
C VAL A 65 -12.76 -8.85 0.16
N TRP A 66 -12.14 -9.32 1.25
CA TRP A 66 -11.78 -10.72 1.38
C TRP A 66 -13.00 -11.64 1.39
N ASP A 67 -14.05 -11.34 2.16
CA ASP A 67 -15.26 -12.16 2.24
C ASP A 67 -15.92 -12.28 0.85
N GLU A 68 -15.98 -11.17 0.11
CA GLU A 68 -16.51 -11.17 -1.25
C GLU A 68 -15.67 -12.01 -2.22
N LEU A 69 -14.35 -11.83 -2.23
CA LEU A 69 -13.45 -12.62 -3.07
C LEU A 69 -13.56 -14.11 -2.76
N TYR A 70 -13.57 -14.46 -1.47
CA TYR A 70 -13.68 -15.83 -1.02
C TYR A 70 -15.02 -16.46 -1.45
N ARG A 71 -16.11 -15.70 -1.40
CA ARG A 71 -17.43 -16.13 -1.87
C ARG A 71 -17.50 -16.31 -3.38
N LYS A 72 -16.97 -15.34 -4.15
CA LYS A 72 -16.98 -15.35 -5.62
C LYS A 72 -16.05 -16.40 -6.21
N THR A 73 -14.98 -16.75 -5.50
CA THR A 73 -14.07 -17.83 -5.91
C THR A 73 -14.78 -19.17 -5.73
N THR A 74 -14.94 -19.96 -6.79
CA THR A 74 -15.55 -21.30 -6.72
C THR A 74 -14.51 -22.43 -6.70
N ASP A 75 -13.28 -22.12 -7.12
CA ASP A 75 -12.16 -23.05 -7.10
C ASP A 75 -11.65 -23.31 -5.66
N ARG A 76 -11.54 -24.58 -5.30
CA ARG A 76 -11.18 -25.00 -3.94
C ARG A 76 -9.72 -24.71 -3.59
N GLU A 77 -8.81 -24.86 -4.52
CA GLU A 77 -7.38 -24.61 -4.29
C GLU A 77 -7.12 -23.09 -4.23
N MET A 78 -7.79 -22.32 -5.08
CA MET A 78 -7.76 -20.85 -5.00
C MET A 78 -8.35 -20.35 -3.67
N ARG A 79 -9.44 -20.95 -3.17
CA ARG A 79 -9.99 -20.64 -1.84
C ARG A 79 -9.05 -20.98 -0.68
N LYS A 80 -8.18 -21.99 -0.83
CA LYS A 80 -7.16 -22.29 0.18
C LYS A 80 -6.03 -21.27 0.12
N LEU A 81 -5.59 -20.91 -1.08
CA LEU A 81 -4.56 -19.89 -1.29
C LEU A 81 -4.99 -18.55 -0.72
N LEU A 82 -6.18 -18.05 -1.08
CA LEU A 82 -6.75 -16.80 -0.55
C LEU A 82 -6.87 -16.80 0.97
N ARG A 83 -7.18 -17.96 1.59
CA ARG A 83 -7.20 -18.09 3.05
C ARG A 83 -5.81 -18.01 3.67
N HIS A 84 -4.81 -18.63 3.04
CA HIS A 84 -3.44 -18.61 3.52
C HIS A 84 -2.82 -17.21 3.40
N GLU A 85 -2.99 -16.56 2.26
CA GLU A 85 -2.54 -15.18 2.02
C GLU A 85 -3.21 -14.20 2.99
N PHE A 86 -4.53 -14.30 3.20
CA PHE A 86 -5.25 -13.49 4.17
C PHE A 86 -4.78 -13.73 5.62
N ALA A 87 -4.61 -15.00 6.00
CA ALA A 87 -4.15 -15.32 7.36
C ALA A 87 -2.73 -14.80 7.62
N GLY A 88 -1.79 -14.97 6.67
CA GLY A 88 -0.45 -14.39 6.77
C GLY A 88 -0.47 -12.87 6.87
N MET A 89 -1.33 -12.22 6.09
CA MET A 89 -1.56 -10.78 6.15
C MET A 89 -2.07 -10.34 7.52
N MET A 90 -3.14 -10.96 8.02
CA MET A 90 -3.72 -10.63 9.33
C MET A 90 -2.73 -10.87 10.46
N MET A 91 -1.85 -11.87 10.35
CA MET A 91 -0.77 -12.08 11.33
C MET A 91 0.25 -10.94 11.29
N ASN A 92 0.68 -10.50 10.10
CA ASN A 92 1.61 -9.38 9.96
C ASN A 92 1.02 -8.03 10.40
N ILE A 93 -0.23 -7.75 10.04
CA ILE A 93 -0.97 -6.56 10.49
C ILE A 93 -1.12 -6.57 12.01
N ASN A 94 -1.57 -7.70 12.58
CA ASN A 94 -1.71 -7.84 14.03
C ASN A 94 -0.37 -7.72 14.76
N GLN A 95 0.72 -8.27 14.22
CA GLN A 95 2.03 -8.18 14.85
C GLN A 95 2.54 -6.73 14.88
N ASN A 96 2.47 -6.02 13.75
CA ASN A 96 2.83 -4.59 13.69
C ASN A 96 1.99 -3.76 14.66
N PHE A 97 0.72 -4.11 14.85
CA PHE A 97 -0.17 -3.43 15.77
C PHE A 97 0.07 -3.78 17.25
N ILE A 98 0.37 -5.04 17.57
CA ILE A 98 0.78 -5.46 18.91
C ILE A 98 2.03 -4.69 19.32
N ASP A 99 2.99 -4.54 18.40
CA ASP A 99 4.21 -3.81 18.65
C ASP A 99 3.97 -2.28 18.69
N ALA A 100 3.06 -1.75 17.86
CA ALA A 100 2.60 -0.36 17.96
C ALA A 100 1.95 -0.04 19.32
N ARG A 101 1.14 -0.95 19.85
CA ARG A 101 0.45 -0.81 21.14
C ARG A 101 1.40 -0.85 22.33
N LYS A 102 2.50 -1.61 22.24
CA LYS A 102 3.55 -1.62 23.27
C LYS A 102 4.25 -0.26 23.38
N ASP A 103 4.37 0.44 22.26
CA ASP A 103 5.02 1.74 22.12
C ASP A 103 4.01 2.90 21.99
N LYS A 104 2.80 2.75 22.57
CA LYS A 104 1.68 3.69 22.40
C LYS A 104 2.06 5.11 22.82
N GLY A 105 1.83 6.07 21.91
CA GLY A 105 2.12 7.50 22.12
C GLY A 105 3.55 7.91 21.75
N SER A 106 4.39 6.99 21.27
CA SER A 106 5.68 7.31 20.66
C SER A 106 5.58 7.43 19.13
N ALA A 107 6.51 8.15 18.50
CA ALA A 107 6.62 8.23 17.04
C ALA A 107 6.76 6.84 16.38
N SER A 108 7.55 5.94 16.99
CA SER A 108 7.70 4.54 16.55
C SER A 108 6.36 3.78 16.57
N GLY A 109 5.59 3.93 17.65
CA GLY A 109 4.28 3.30 17.77
C GLY A 109 3.29 3.80 16.71
N MET A 110 3.29 5.11 16.43
CA MET A 110 2.44 5.70 15.38
C MET A 110 2.83 5.23 13.98
N MET A 111 4.13 5.21 13.65
CA MET A 111 4.59 4.71 12.35
C MET A 111 4.18 3.26 12.15
N ARG A 112 4.30 2.40 13.18
CA ARG A 112 3.88 1.00 13.10
C ARG A 112 2.38 0.83 12.91
N ALA A 113 1.56 1.66 13.56
CA ALA A 113 0.11 1.66 13.36
C ALA A 113 -0.28 2.13 11.94
N SER A 114 0.36 3.21 11.45
CA SER A 114 0.19 3.70 10.08
C SER A 114 0.59 2.62 9.06
N ARG A 115 1.73 1.96 9.25
CA ARG A 115 2.18 0.82 8.42
C ARG A 115 1.13 -0.29 8.37
N ALA A 116 0.58 -0.68 9.51
CA ALA A 116 -0.45 -1.72 9.57
C ALA A 116 -1.73 -1.32 8.81
N ALA A 117 -2.13 -0.05 8.89
CA ALA A 117 -3.28 0.48 8.15
C ALA A 117 -3.04 0.50 6.63
N VAL A 118 -1.87 0.98 6.21
CA VAL A 118 -1.53 1.04 4.78
C VAL A 118 -1.39 -0.36 4.18
N MET A 119 -0.79 -1.32 4.89
CA MET A 119 -0.75 -2.72 4.45
C MET A 119 -2.16 -3.29 4.24
N ALA A 120 -3.11 -2.96 5.13
CA ALA A 120 -4.51 -3.38 4.98
C ALA A 120 -5.18 -2.74 3.75
N GLY A 121 -4.97 -1.44 3.54
CA GLY A 121 -5.48 -0.71 2.37
C GLY A 121 -4.94 -1.26 1.04
N GLN A 122 -3.62 -1.43 0.94
CA GLN A 122 -2.96 -1.92 -0.28
C GLN A 122 -3.37 -3.33 -0.69
N MET A 123 -3.60 -4.22 0.28
CA MET A 123 -4.08 -5.57 -0.03
C MET A 123 -5.51 -5.57 -0.55
N THR A 124 -6.32 -4.64 -0.04
CA THR A 124 -7.66 -4.40 -0.58
C THR A 124 -7.60 -3.96 -2.04
N GLU A 125 -6.70 -3.02 -2.37
CA GLU A 125 -6.46 -2.57 -3.75
C GLU A 125 -5.98 -3.72 -4.63
N LEU A 126 -5.02 -4.52 -4.17
CA LEU A 126 -4.50 -5.67 -4.91
C LEU A 126 -5.60 -6.70 -5.25
N TRP A 127 -6.49 -6.95 -4.30
CA TRP A 127 -7.60 -7.88 -4.45
C TRP A 127 -8.68 -7.40 -5.41
N GLN A 128 -8.84 -6.09 -5.52
CA GLN A 128 -9.72 -5.45 -6.50
C GLN A 128 -9.03 -5.20 -7.84
N ALA A 129 -7.70 -5.34 -7.90
CA ALA A 129 -6.91 -5.05 -9.08
C ALA A 129 -7.22 -6.00 -10.24
N ASP A 130 -7.03 -5.50 -11.47
CA ASP A 130 -7.05 -6.34 -12.65
C ASP A 130 -5.91 -7.38 -12.63
N LYS A 131 -6.00 -8.38 -13.52
CA LYS A 131 -5.02 -9.48 -13.58
C LYS A 131 -3.59 -9.00 -13.84
N GLU A 132 -3.41 -7.93 -14.62
CA GLU A 132 -2.10 -7.41 -14.96
C GLU A 132 -1.46 -6.74 -13.75
N SER A 133 -2.22 -5.88 -13.07
CA SER A 133 -1.82 -5.19 -11.84
C SER A 133 -1.50 -6.20 -10.72
N ALA A 134 -2.33 -7.23 -10.53
CA ALA A 134 -2.05 -8.30 -9.57
C ALA A 134 -0.80 -9.12 -9.93
N ALA A 135 -0.59 -9.41 -11.22
CA ALA A 135 0.62 -10.10 -11.68
C ALA A 135 1.88 -9.25 -11.50
N ARG A 136 1.79 -7.93 -11.71
CA ARG A 136 2.87 -6.96 -11.46
C ARG A 136 3.24 -6.97 -9.98
N TRP A 137 2.27 -6.84 -9.10
CA TRP A 137 2.51 -6.86 -7.66
C TRP A 137 3.25 -8.13 -7.21
N ARG A 138 2.83 -9.31 -7.70
CA ARG A 138 3.49 -10.59 -7.36
C ARG A 138 4.97 -10.65 -7.76
N ARG A 139 5.40 -9.90 -8.79
CA ARG A 139 6.82 -9.80 -9.18
C ARG A 139 7.61 -8.82 -8.31
N ILE A 140 6.92 -7.87 -7.69
CA ILE A 140 7.51 -6.81 -6.86
C ILE A 140 7.56 -7.19 -5.38
N ALA A 141 6.54 -7.89 -4.88
CA ALA A 141 6.22 -7.99 -3.45
C ALA A 141 7.34 -8.57 -2.56
N ASP A 142 8.23 -9.37 -3.16
CA ASP A 142 9.38 -10.01 -2.50
C ASP A 142 10.70 -9.70 -3.22
N ALA A 143 10.76 -8.61 -3.99
CA ALA A 143 11.94 -8.26 -4.76
C ALA A 143 13.07 -7.75 -3.85
N TYR A 144 14.31 -8.11 -4.18
CA TYR A 144 15.49 -7.69 -3.44
C TYR A 144 16.65 -7.33 -4.36
N GLY A 145 17.56 -6.48 -3.92
CA GLY A 145 18.75 -6.17 -4.69
C GLY A 145 19.72 -5.27 -3.96
N GLU A 146 20.96 -5.23 -4.44
CA GLU A 146 21.98 -4.29 -3.98
C GLU A 146 22.21 -3.27 -5.10
N VAL A 147 21.91 -2.00 -4.82
CA VAL A 147 22.09 -0.90 -5.76
C VAL A 147 22.93 0.17 -5.10
N ASN A 148 24.02 0.58 -5.76
CA ASN A 148 24.96 1.59 -5.23
C ASN A 148 25.46 1.29 -3.80
N ASN A 149 25.75 0.02 -3.49
CA ASN A 149 26.15 -0.48 -2.16
C ASN A 149 25.08 -0.31 -1.06
N CYS A 150 23.82 -0.11 -1.44
CA CYS A 150 22.68 -0.09 -0.55
C CYS A 150 21.83 -1.34 -0.80
N ASN A 151 21.58 -2.11 0.26
CA ASN A 151 20.64 -3.22 0.20
C ASN A 151 19.21 -2.65 0.19
N ILE A 152 18.45 -3.08 -0.81
CA ILE A 152 17.04 -2.76 -0.96
C ILE A 152 16.28 -4.07 -0.92
N SER A 153 15.32 -4.15 -0.02
CA SER A 153 14.41 -5.29 0.10
C SER A 153 12.98 -4.79 0.11
N ILE A 154 12.13 -5.48 -0.64
CA ILE A 154 10.68 -5.30 -0.66
C ILE A 154 10.08 -6.53 -0.01
N SER A 155 9.24 -6.32 1.01
CA SER A 155 8.52 -7.39 1.68
C SER A 155 7.19 -6.88 2.19
N GLY A 156 6.09 -7.48 1.76
CA GLY A 156 4.75 -7.15 2.25
C GLY A 156 4.33 -5.70 1.99
N GLY A 157 4.80 -5.11 0.89
CA GLY A 157 4.50 -3.72 0.51
C GLY A 157 5.36 -2.66 1.20
N ILE A 158 6.37 -3.07 1.97
CA ILE A 158 7.36 -2.16 2.55
C ILE A 158 8.69 -2.37 1.82
N CYS A 159 9.27 -1.26 1.39
CA CYS A 159 10.64 -1.20 0.90
C CYS A 159 11.53 -0.54 1.96
N THR A 160 12.66 -1.17 2.24
CA THR A 160 13.70 -0.55 3.08
C THR A 160 14.86 -0.14 2.21
N VAL A 161 15.23 1.14 2.27
CA VAL A 161 16.36 1.72 1.54
C VAL A 161 17.36 2.27 2.54
N LYS A 162 18.57 1.70 2.57
CA LYS A 162 19.64 2.24 3.41
C LYS A 162 20.16 3.54 2.79
N THR A 163 20.11 4.64 3.53
CA THR A 163 20.64 5.94 3.11
C THR A 163 21.56 6.52 4.20
N THR A 164 22.22 7.64 3.89
CA THR A 164 22.97 8.41 4.89
C THR A 164 22.31 9.78 5.03
N ALA A 165 21.81 10.09 6.22
CA ALA A 165 21.32 11.41 6.59
C ALA A 165 22.15 11.92 7.77
N TYR A 166 22.63 13.17 7.72
CA TYR A 166 23.48 13.75 8.78
C TYR A 166 24.70 12.91 9.16
N ASP A 167 25.40 12.35 8.17
CA ASP A 167 26.55 11.44 8.35
C ASP A 167 26.23 10.14 9.12
N ASN A 168 24.94 9.87 9.39
CA ASN A 168 24.48 8.63 10.01
C ASN A 168 23.77 7.75 8.97
N LYS A 169 24.13 6.47 8.96
CA LYS A 169 23.39 5.47 8.19
C LYS A 169 22.02 5.30 8.81
N THR A 170 20.99 5.61 8.04
CA THR A 170 19.59 5.43 8.43
C THR A 170 18.87 4.60 7.40
N ASP A 171 17.91 3.81 7.86
CA ASP A 171 17.04 3.05 6.98
C ASP A 171 15.82 3.95 6.67
N LEU A 172 15.63 4.28 5.39
CA LEU A 172 14.37 4.82 4.89
C LEU A 172 13.40 3.69 4.72
N GLU A 173 12.21 3.83 5.28
CA GLU A 173 11.12 2.92 5.00
C GLU A 173 10.16 3.61 4.03
N VAL A 174 9.83 2.88 2.97
CA VAL A 174 9.07 3.37 1.84
C VAL A 174 7.89 2.45 1.65
N ILE A 175 6.70 3.02 1.75
CA ILE A 175 5.48 2.25 1.60
C ILE A 175 5.13 2.19 0.10
N ILE A 176 5.01 0.97 -0.43
CA ILE A 176 4.77 0.74 -1.87
C ILE A 176 3.28 0.51 -2.12
N CYS A 177 2.63 1.48 -2.77
CA CYS A 177 1.26 1.30 -3.23
C CYS A 177 1.22 0.68 -4.63
N PRO A 178 0.36 -0.33 -4.89
CA PRO A 178 0.18 -0.90 -6.22
C PRO A 178 -0.20 0.13 -7.28
N ALA A 179 -0.99 1.15 -6.90
CA ALA A 179 -1.37 2.27 -7.78
C ALA A 179 -0.15 3.05 -8.32
N ASN A 180 0.97 3.04 -7.59
CA ASN A 180 2.19 3.72 -7.99
C ASN A 180 3.21 2.81 -8.70
N CYS A 181 2.74 1.66 -9.18
CA CYS A 181 3.55 0.68 -9.90
C CYS A 181 3.12 0.58 -11.36
N PHE A 182 4.08 0.60 -12.29
CA PHE A 182 3.82 0.43 -13.73
C PHE A 182 4.88 -0.45 -14.38
N SER A 183 4.61 -0.95 -15.60
CA SER A 183 5.55 -1.78 -16.34
C SER A 183 5.96 -1.10 -17.64
N PHE A 184 7.24 -1.13 -17.98
CA PHE A 184 7.77 -0.63 -19.25
C PHE A 184 8.90 -1.54 -19.76
N ASN A 185 8.77 -2.04 -20.98
CA ASN A 185 9.76 -2.93 -21.63
C ASN A 185 10.21 -4.13 -20.78
N GLY A 186 9.27 -4.75 -20.05
CA GLY A 186 9.55 -5.92 -19.20
C GLY A 186 10.27 -5.60 -17.89
N VAL A 187 10.35 -4.32 -17.51
CA VAL A 187 10.79 -3.85 -16.20
C VAL A 187 9.59 -3.28 -15.46
N ASP A 188 9.45 -3.63 -14.20
CA ASP A 188 8.44 -3.08 -13.30
C ASP A 188 9.04 -1.92 -12.52
N TYR A 189 8.36 -0.78 -12.53
CA TYR A 189 8.78 0.44 -11.85
C TYR A 189 7.87 0.73 -10.68
N ILE A 190 8.46 1.24 -9.61
CA ILE A 190 7.77 1.69 -8.41
C ILE A 190 8.13 3.14 -8.19
N VAL A 191 7.12 3.99 -8.04
CA VAL A 191 7.29 5.39 -7.61
C VAL A 191 6.70 5.50 -6.21
N ALA A 192 7.48 5.93 -5.24
CA ALA A 192 7.00 6.00 -3.87
C ALA A 192 7.58 7.22 -3.14
N GLN A 193 6.85 7.67 -2.13
CA GLN A 193 7.33 8.70 -1.22
C GLN A 193 8.13 8.03 -0.10
N ALA A 194 9.36 8.48 0.10
CA ALA A 194 10.15 8.14 1.28
C ALA A 194 10.02 9.24 2.33
N ASP A 195 9.99 8.79 3.58
CA ASP A 195 10.04 9.64 4.76
C ASP A 195 11.15 9.12 5.69
N ILE A 196 11.87 10.04 6.33
CA ILE A 196 12.84 9.70 7.37
C ILE A 196 12.04 9.54 8.66
N ALA A 197 12.06 8.33 9.23
CA ALA A 197 11.34 7.96 10.46
C ALA A 197 11.57 8.86 11.71
N CYS A 198 12.48 9.83 11.64
CA CYS A 198 12.86 10.73 12.72
C CYS A 198 12.51 12.22 12.46
N SER A 199 12.01 12.59 11.28
CA SER A 199 11.68 13.99 10.97
C SER A 199 10.19 14.27 11.13
N MET A 200 9.84 15.19 12.03
CA MET A 200 8.47 15.73 12.13
C MET A 200 8.20 16.87 11.13
N CYS A 201 8.96 16.96 10.03
CA CYS A 201 8.77 18.01 9.03
C CYS A 201 9.02 17.51 7.61
N ASP A 202 8.29 18.12 6.68
CA ASP A 202 8.25 17.75 5.26
C ASP A 202 9.58 17.98 4.54
N ASP A 203 10.51 18.72 5.17
CA ASP A 203 11.85 19.01 4.66
C ASP A 203 12.69 17.75 4.34
N TYR A 204 12.26 16.58 4.81
CA TYR A 204 12.96 15.31 4.66
C TYR A 204 12.22 14.31 3.77
N MET A 205 11.13 14.73 3.15
CA MET A 205 10.40 13.93 2.18
C MET A 205 11.10 13.97 0.82
N ASN A 206 11.26 12.81 0.19
CA ASN A 206 11.69 12.72 -1.20
C ASN A 206 11.01 11.57 -1.96
N ALA A 207 10.88 11.71 -3.28
CA ALA A 207 10.37 10.65 -4.12
C ALA A 207 11.50 9.66 -4.48
N ILE A 208 11.17 8.38 -4.47
CA ILE A 208 12.04 7.29 -4.86
C ILE A 208 11.45 6.58 -6.07
N ILE A 209 12.31 6.26 -7.03
CA ILE A 209 12.00 5.41 -8.17
C ILE A 209 12.84 4.13 -8.05
N LEU A 210 12.17 2.99 -8.01
CA LEU A 210 12.80 1.68 -8.09
C LEU A 210 12.49 1.02 -9.42
N ALA A 211 13.46 0.30 -9.97
CA ALA A 211 13.28 -0.59 -11.10
C ALA A 211 13.49 -2.04 -10.64
N VAL A 212 12.50 -2.88 -10.91
CA VAL A 212 12.45 -4.29 -10.56
C VAL A 212 12.38 -5.12 -11.83
N LYS A 213 13.26 -6.11 -11.95
CA LYS A 213 13.24 -7.07 -13.05
C LYS A 213 13.60 -8.44 -12.51
N ASP A 214 12.83 -9.46 -12.88
CA ASP A 214 13.06 -10.85 -12.46
C ASP A 214 13.21 -10.97 -10.93
N ASN A 215 12.28 -10.36 -10.19
CA ASN A 215 12.27 -10.24 -8.72
C ASN A 215 13.54 -9.60 -8.11
N SER A 216 14.34 -8.89 -8.91
CA SER A 216 15.54 -8.21 -8.45
C SER A 216 15.40 -6.70 -8.58
N VAL A 217 15.76 -5.95 -7.54
CA VAL A 217 15.85 -4.48 -7.61
C VAL A 217 17.14 -4.13 -8.36
N ILE A 218 17.01 -3.61 -9.57
CA ILE A 218 18.14 -3.35 -10.47
C ILE A 218 18.60 -1.90 -10.46
N LYS A 219 17.69 -0.94 -10.17
CA LYS A 219 18.03 0.48 -9.98
C LYS A 219 17.18 1.12 -8.90
N CYS A 220 17.77 2.16 -8.31
CA CYS A 220 17.14 3.04 -7.34
C CYS A 220 17.61 4.47 -7.64
N ARG A 221 16.65 5.38 -7.80
CA ARG A 221 16.88 6.82 -7.91
C ARG A 221 16.05 7.52 -6.84
N GLN A 222 16.61 8.57 -6.29
CA GLN A 222 15.94 9.45 -5.34
C GLN A 222 15.95 10.85 -5.94
N THR A 223 14.86 11.59 -5.76
CA THR A 223 14.86 13.04 -5.97
C THR A 223 15.61 13.72 -4.84
N GLU A 224 15.86 15.01 -5.00
CA GLU A 224 16.22 15.89 -3.90
C GLU A 224 15.18 15.84 -2.75
N TYR A 225 15.65 16.20 -1.55
CA TYR A 225 14.80 16.47 -0.39
C TYR A 225 13.84 17.64 -0.66
N GLU A 226 12.77 17.73 0.13
CA GLU A 226 11.65 18.68 -0.05
C GLU A 226 10.79 18.42 -1.31
N TYR A 227 11.02 17.30 -2.01
CA TYR A 227 10.18 16.90 -3.13
C TYR A 227 9.04 16.01 -2.64
N ILE A 228 7.89 16.62 -2.38
CA ILE A 228 6.65 15.93 -2.01
C ILE A 228 5.92 15.53 -3.31
N LEU A 229 5.85 14.23 -3.56
CA LEU A 229 5.20 13.68 -4.74
C LEU A 229 3.68 13.86 -4.65
N LYS A 230 3.12 14.58 -5.63
CA LYS A 230 1.67 14.70 -5.80
C LYS A 230 1.11 13.64 -6.74
N ASP A 231 1.77 13.43 -7.88
CA ASP A 231 1.32 12.54 -8.95
C ASP A 231 2.50 12.18 -9.87
N PHE A 232 2.33 11.19 -10.74
CA PHE A 232 3.28 10.89 -11.81
C PHE A 232 2.56 10.47 -13.10
N LYS A 233 3.24 10.69 -14.23
CA LYS A 233 2.76 10.32 -15.56
C LYS A 233 3.85 9.61 -16.33
N VAL A 234 3.43 8.67 -17.16
CA VAL A 234 4.32 7.95 -18.07
C VAL A 234 3.83 8.20 -19.49
N ASP A 235 4.67 8.84 -20.31
CA ASP A 235 4.43 8.98 -21.74
C ASP A 235 5.62 8.44 -22.53
N LYS A 236 5.36 7.48 -23.42
CA LYS A 236 6.37 6.72 -24.16
C LYS A 236 7.44 6.14 -23.23
N ASN A 237 8.64 6.74 -23.22
CA ASN A 237 9.78 6.33 -22.43
C ASN A 237 10.16 7.35 -21.36
N ILE A 238 9.31 8.35 -21.08
CA ILE A 238 9.56 9.38 -20.09
C ILE A 238 8.61 9.21 -18.91
N LEU A 239 9.18 9.11 -17.72
CA LEU A 239 8.48 9.23 -16.45
C LEU A 239 8.57 10.68 -15.99
N THR A 240 7.42 11.33 -15.82
CA THR A 240 7.32 12.69 -15.26
C THR A 240 6.72 12.59 -13.86
N LEU A 241 7.50 12.94 -12.85
CA LEU A 241 7.00 13.18 -11.49
C LEU A 241 6.47 14.61 -11.39
N ILE A 242 5.42 14.78 -10.61
CA ILE A 242 4.76 16.07 -10.35
C ILE A 242 4.76 16.30 -8.84
N GLY A 243 5.42 17.36 -8.39
CA GLY A 243 5.49 17.76 -7.00
C GLY A 243 4.25 18.56 -6.56
N GLU A 244 3.99 18.61 -5.26
CA GLU A 244 2.92 19.46 -4.70
C GLU A 244 3.15 20.95 -4.97
N ASP A 245 4.41 21.36 -5.01
CA ASP A 245 4.85 22.72 -5.38
C ASP A 245 4.70 23.04 -6.87
N GLY A 246 4.21 22.08 -7.66
CA GLY A 246 4.02 22.19 -9.11
C GLY A 246 5.30 22.00 -9.94
N LYS A 247 6.45 21.76 -9.32
CA LYS A 247 7.67 21.42 -10.06
C LYS A 247 7.57 20.01 -10.64
N THR A 248 8.20 19.79 -11.79
CA THR A 248 8.25 18.48 -12.44
C THR A 248 9.66 17.94 -12.52
N ARG A 249 9.81 16.62 -12.49
CA ARG A 249 11.08 15.90 -12.71
C ARG A 249 10.88 14.82 -13.75
N GLU A 250 11.75 14.79 -14.75
CA GLU A 250 11.65 13.84 -15.85
C GLU A 250 12.79 12.84 -15.83
N PHE A 251 12.45 11.58 -16.07
CA PHE A 251 13.40 10.49 -16.13
C PHE A 251 13.18 9.65 -17.39
N ASP A 252 14.26 9.40 -18.12
CA ASP A 252 14.25 8.48 -19.27
C ASP A 252 14.28 7.03 -18.78
N LEU A 253 13.18 6.31 -19.00
CA LEU A 253 12.98 4.91 -18.61
C LEU A 253 13.94 3.93 -19.31
N THR A 254 14.59 4.34 -20.40
CA THR A 254 15.64 3.51 -21.03
C THR A 254 17.00 3.64 -20.36
N ARG A 255 17.15 4.66 -19.49
CA ARG A 255 18.37 4.96 -18.74
C ARG A 255 18.21 4.72 -17.24
N LEU A 256 16.97 4.70 -16.75
CA LEU A 256 16.57 4.00 -15.51
C LEU A 256 16.64 2.49 -15.68
#